data_AF-A0A438MR82-F1
#
_entry.id   AF-A0A438MR82-F1
#
_cell.length_a   1.000
_cell.length_b   1.000
_cell.length_c   1.000
_cell.angle_alpha   90.00
_cell.angle_beta   90.00
_cell.angle_gamma   90.00
#
_symmetry.space_group_name_H-M   'P 1'
#
loop_
_entity.id
_entity.type
_entity.pdbx_description
1 polymer ?
#
loop_
_entity_poly.entity_id
_entity_poly.type
_entity_poly.pdbx_seq_one_letter_code
_entity_poly.pdbx_strand_id
1 'polypeptide(L)'
;MLDSPLSARLEASERILVAGAGGGFDVYAGLPLALALRDQGKEVHLANLSFSRLESLDIDAWLDEDVAVIGPDTASRDWYFPERALARWLDAQGLPATVYAFPKVGVRPLRAAYARLIGRLGVDTIVLVDGGTDILMRGDEAGLGTPVEDMASLAAVHGLDLREKIVACLGFGVDAYHGVNHVQVLENLAALERDGAYLGAFSLSRATKPGALYLDAVAHARSEMPDYPSIVNGSIAAAVRGEFGDVRFTARTRGSELFINPLMALYFAVDLDGLARRSLYLERIEDTVLARQVAAVIAAYRDEIRPRPPKAFPH
;
A
#
# COMPACT_ATOMS: atom_id res chain seq x y z
N MET A 1 16.90 -13.81 -2.31
CA MET A 1 15.80 -14.50 -1.62
C MET A 1 15.93 -15.97 -1.94
N LEU A 2 15.70 -16.87 -0.98
CA LEU A 2 15.47 -18.29 -1.29
C LEU A 2 14.26 -18.40 -2.23
N ASP A 3 14.17 -19.49 -3.01
CA ASP A 3 13.01 -19.76 -3.88
C ASP A 3 11.70 -19.65 -3.08
N SER A 4 10.91 -18.63 -3.39
CA SER A 4 9.61 -18.34 -2.78
C SER A 4 8.53 -18.27 -3.87
N PRO A 5 7.25 -18.53 -3.55
CA PRO A 5 6.17 -18.35 -4.53
C PRO A 5 6.13 -16.93 -5.12
N LEU A 6 6.37 -15.90 -4.28
CA LEU A 6 6.49 -14.52 -4.75
C LEU A 6 7.62 -14.33 -5.78
N SER A 7 8.83 -14.82 -5.49
CA SER A 7 9.96 -14.68 -6.42
C SER A 7 9.74 -15.46 -7.72
N ALA A 8 9.06 -16.60 -7.67
CA ALA A 8 8.68 -17.36 -8.86
C ALA A 8 7.66 -16.60 -9.73
N ARG A 9 6.63 -15.99 -9.13
CA ARG A 9 5.64 -15.14 -9.84
C ARG A 9 6.31 -13.94 -10.50
N LEU A 10 7.28 -13.33 -9.82
CA LEU A 10 7.98 -12.15 -10.31
C LEU A 10 9.13 -12.45 -11.28
N GLU A 11 9.51 -13.71 -11.47
CA GLU A 11 10.68 -14.09 -12.29
C GLU A 11 10.55 -13.57 -13.72
N ALA A 12 9.41 -13.84 -14.37
CA ALA A 12 9.12 -13.47 -15.75
C ALA A 12 8.63 -12.02 -15.95
N SER A 13 8.50 -11.24 -14.88
CA SER A 13 8.07 -9.83 -14.95
C SER A 13 9.20 -8.92 -15.43
N GLU A 14 8.93 -8.05 -16.39
CA GLU A 14 9.93 -7.11 -16.93
C GLU A 14 9.69 -5.67 -16.48
N ARG A 15 8.43 -5.21 -16.57
CA ARG A 15 8.03 -3.81 -16.33
C ARG A 15 6.98 -3.76 -15.24
N ILE A 16 7.45 -3.49 -14.03
CA ILE A 16 6.65 -3.61 -12.81
C ILE A 16 6.19 -2.23 -12.35
N LEU A 17 4.90 -2.10 -12.06
CA LEU A 17 4.37 -0.95 -11.32
C LEU A 17 4.16 -1.35 -9.86
N VAL A 18 4.89 -0.69 -8.95
CA VAL A 18 4.68 -0.82 -7.51
C VAL A 18 3.83 0.37 -7.06
N ALA A 19 2.61 0.11 -6.59
CA ALA A 19 1.63 1.15 -6.31
C ALA A 19 1.07 1.07 -4.89
N GLY A 20 1.13 2.17 -4.13
CA GLY A 20 0.49 2.25 -2.81
C GLY A 20 -1.05 2.26 -2.93
N ALA A 21 -1.72 1.38 -2.19
CA ALA A 21 -3.14 1.08 -2.34
C ALA A 21 -4.06 1.93 -1.45
N GLY A 22 -3.75 2.04 -0.16
CA GLY A 22 -4.48 2.78 0.87
C GLY A 22 -4.19 4.27 0.89
N GLY A 23 -3.22 4.67 0.08
CA GLY A 23 -2.81 6.04 -0.16
C GLY A 23 -1.89 6.63 0.90
N GLY A 24 -1.78 7.96 0.94
CA GLY A 24 -0.84 8.63 1.83
C GLY A 24 0.60 8.14 1.63
N PHE A 25 1.14 7.36 2.58
CA PHE A 25 2.53 6.88 2.54
C PHE A 25 2.69 5.43 2.06
N ASP A 26 1.65 4.77 1.57
CA ASP A 26 1.72 3.34 1.21
C ASP A 26 2.78 3.00 0.17
N VAL A 27 3.06 3.91 -0.77
CA VAL A 27 4.18 3.75 -1.72
C VAL A 27 5.54 3.54 -1.04
N TYR A 28 5.74 4.04 0.19
CA TYR A 28 6.97 3.80 0.96
C TYR A 28 7.10 2.35 1.41
N ALA A 29 5.98 1.69 1.76
CA ALA A 29 5.98 0.26 2.04
C ALA A 29 6.32 -0.56 0.78
N GLY A 30 6.15 0.00 -0.43
CA GLY A 30 6.60 -0.62 -1.68
C GLY A 30 8.07 -0.38 -2.02
N LEU A 31 8.72 0.61 -1.40
CA LEU A 31 10.07 1.04 -1.77
C LEU A 31 11.13 -0.08 -1.65
N PRO A 32 11.18 -0.89 -0.57
CA PRO A 32 12.14 -2.00 -0.50
C PRO A 32 11.98 -3.02 -1.63
N LEU A 33 10.73 -3.34 -2.00
CA LEU A 33 10.42 -4.23 -3.11
C LEU A 33 10.89 -3.63 -4.43
N ALA A 34 10.57 -2.36 -4.68
CA ALA A 34 10.97 -1.67 -5.90
C ALA A 34 12.49 -1.63 -6.08
N LEU A 35 13.23 -1.34 -5.00
CA LEU A 35 14.70 -1.34 -5.00
C LEU A 35 15.28 -2.73 -5.25
N ALA A 36 14.73 -3.77 -4.61
CA ALA A 36 15.17 -5.15 -4.81
C ALA A 36 14.92 -5.65 -6.24
N LEU A 37 13.80 -5.26 -6.85
CA LEU A 37 13.45 -5.62 -8.23
C LEU A 37 14.34 -4.87 -9.25
N ARG A 38 14.65 -3.59 -9.00
CA ARG A 38 15.62 -2.82 -9.81
C ARG A 38 17.02 -3.42 -9.75
N ASP A 39 17.48 -3.85 -8.57
CA ASP A 39 18.77 -4.53 -8.41
C ASP A 39 18.81 -5.88 -9.16
N GLN A 40 17.66 -6.46 -9.51
CA GLN A 40 17.54 -7.64 -10.38
C GLN A 40 17.46 -7.29 -11.88
N GLY A 41 17.62 -6.01 -12.25
CA GLY A 41 17.59 -5.55 -13.64
C GLY A 41 16.18 -5.36 -14.21
N LYS A 42 15.13 -5.39 -13.38
CA LYS A 42 13.76 -5.13 -13.83
C LYS A 42 13.51 -3.63 -13.93
N GLU A 43 12.64 -3.23 -14.86
CA GLU A 43 12.17 -1.86 -14.96
C GLU A 43 11.03 -1.66 -13.97
N VAL A 44 11.17 -0.69 -13.06
CA VAL A 44 10.21 -0.50 -11.97
C VAL A 44 9.77 0.95 -11.87
N HIS A 45 8.46 1.15 -11.95
CA HIS A 45 7.77 2.41 -11.78
C HIS A 45 7.07 2.45 -10.43
N LEU A 46 6.94 3.64 -9.85
CA LEU A 46 6.26 3.86 -8.58
C LEU A 46 4.97 4.63 -8.82
N ALA A 47 3.89 4.21 -8.17
CA ALA A 47 2.66 4.99 -8.11
C ALA A 47 2.06 5.02 -6.70
N ASN A 48 1.09 5.90 -6.49
CA ASN A 48 0.36 5.99 -5.23
C ASN A 48 -1.06 6.51 -5.45
N LEU A 49 -2.03 5.97 -4.72
CA LEU A 49 -3.31 6.68 -4.55
C LEU A 49 -3.09 7.87 -3.62
N SER A 50 -3.19 9.10 -4.13
CA SER A 50 -2.71 10.26 -3.37
C SER A 50 -3.73 10.80 -2.38
N PHE A 51 -3.21 11.18 -1.21
CA PHE A 51 -3.94 11.99 -0.22
C PHE A 51 -3.63 13.48 -0.34
N SER A 52 -2.70 13.85 -1.21
CA SER A 52 -2.44 15.23 -1.56
C SER A 52 -3.52 15.79 -2.46
N ARG A 53 -3.68 17.11 -2.44
CA ARG A 53 -4.60 17.87 -3.29
C ARG A 53 -4.08 17.98 -4.72
N LEU A 54 -4.19 16.88 -5.47
CA LEU A 54 -3.72 16.81 -6.86
C LEU A 54 -4.44 17.80 -7.77
N GLU A 55 -5.68 18.19 -7.46
CA GLU A 55 -6.45 19.19 -8.21
C GLU A 55 -5.81 20.57 -8.25
N SER A 56 -4.82 20.82 -7.37
CA SER A 56 -4.06 22.07 -7.30
C SER A 56 -2.76 22.06 -8.11
N LEU A 57 -2.44 20.94 -8.76
CA LEU A 57 -1.26 20.82 -9.60
C LEU A 57 -1.40 21.58 -10.92
N ASP A 58 -0.27 21.97 -11.49
CA ASP A 58 -0.22 22.56 -12.83
C ASP A 58 -0.70 21.55 -13.88
N ILE A 59 -1.29 22.07 -14.97
CA ILE A 59 -1.85 21.23 -16.05
C ILE A 59 -0.80 20.28 -16.65
N ASP A 60 0.46 20.72 -16.72
CA ASP A 60 1.57 19.96 -17.28
C ASP A 60 2.01 18.79 -16.37
N ALA A 61 1.54 18.73 -15.13
CA ALA A 61 1.76 17.59 -14.24
C ALA A 61 0.88 16.39 -14.60
N TRP A 62 -0.14 16.53 -15.43
CA TRP A 62 -1.06 15.44 -15.78
C TRP A 62 -0.61 14.72 -17.04
N LEU A 63 -0.20 13.45 -16.90
CA LEU A 63 0.12 12.57 -18.02
C LEU A 63 -1.13 12.21 -18.82
N ASP A 64 -2.22 12.00 -18.11
CA ASP A 64 -3.51 11.61 -18.64
C ASP A 64 -4.62 11.92 -17.62
N GLU A 65 -5.88 11.67 -17.97
CA GLU A 65 -6.98 11.82 -17.01
C GLU A 65 -6.71 10.96 -15.77
N ASP A 66 -6.85 11.55 -14.58
CA ASP A 66 -6.60 10.91 -13.29
C ASP A 66 -5.18 10.32 -13.10
N VAL A 67 -4.18 10.71 -13.93
CA VAL A 67 -2.79 10.26 -13.80
C VAL A 67 -1.84 11.45 -13.77
N ALA A 68 -1.31 11.78 -12.58
CA ALA A 68 -0.32 12.83 -12.40
C ALA A 68 1.11 12.25 -12.36
N VAL A 69 2.08 13.02 -12.86
CA VAL A 69 3.52 12.76 -12.82
C VAL A 69 4.14 13.64 -11.74
N ILE A 70 4.56 13.03 -10.64
CA ILE A 70 5.19 13.75 -9.54
C ILE A 70 6.70 13.58 -9.64
N GLY A 71 7.41 14.71 -9.76
CA GLY A 71 8.85 14.82 -9.72
C GLY A 71 9.34 15.63 -8.51
N PRO A 72 10.65 15.78 -8.33
CA PRO A 72 11.25 16.47 -7.17
C PRO A 72 10.82 17.95 -7.08
N ASP A 73 10.61 18.58 -8.24
CA ASP A 73 10.26 19.99 -8.37
C ASP A 73 8.76 20.25 -8.58
N THR A 74 7.91 19.22 -8.49
CA THR A 74 6.46 19.41 -8.67
C THR A 74 5.92 20.44 -7.68
N ALA A 75 5.43 21.56 -8.22
CA ALA A 75 4.87 22.63 -7.43
C ALA A 75 3.54 22.17 -6.81
N SER A 76 3.37 22.43 -5.52
CA SER A 76 2.12 22.19 -4.81
C SER A 76 2.09 23.03 -3.56
N ARG A 77 0.89 23.54 -3.24
CA ARG A 77 0.60 24.27 -2.01
C ARG A 77 0.20 23.36 -0.86
N ASP A 78 0.19 22.05 -1.10
CA ASP A 78 -0.12 21.07 -0.07
C ASP A 78 1.05 20.94 0.92
N TRP A 79 0.71 20.91 2.19
CA TRP A 79 1.63 20.66 3.30
C TRP A 79 1.86 19.15 3.51
N TYR A 80 0.98 18.31 2.97
CA TYR A 80 1.10 16.87 2.97
C TYR A 80 1.35 16.38 1.53
N PHE A 81 2.59 15.97 1.23
CA PHE A 81 2.93 15.51 -0.12
C PHE A 81 3.97 14.38 -0.15
N PRO A 82 3.58 13.15 0.26
CA PRO A 82 4.48 12.01 0.36
C PRO A 82 5.10 11.60 -0.97
N GLU A 83 4.38 11.70 -2.08
CA GLU A 83 4.89 11.35 -3.41
C GLU A 83 6.02 12.29 -3.84
N ARG A 84 5.87 13.61 -3.57
CA ARG A 84 6.94 14.58 -3.86
C ARG A 84 8.13 14.41 -2.93
N ALA A 85 7.90 14.16 -1.64
CA ALA A 85 8.98 13.87 -0.71
C ALA A 85 9.77 12.62 -1.14
N LEU A 86 9.07 11.59 -1.62
CA LEU A 86 9.70 10.40 -2.18
C LEU A 86 10.45 10.71 -3.47
N ALA A 87 9.87 11.49 -4.40
CA ALA A 87 10.54 11.91 -5.63
C ALA A 87 11.86 12.67 -5.35
N ARG A 88 11.85 13.60 -4.40
CA ARG A 88 13.07 14.30 -3.93
C ARG A 88 14.10 13.37 -3.33
N TRP A 89 13.64 12.42 -2.51
CA TRP A 89 14.54 11.41 -1.96
C TRP A 89 15.17 10.55 -3.05
N LEU A 90 14.37 10.06 -4.02
CA LEU A 90 14.84 9.26 -5.14
C LEU A 90 15.89 10.01 -5.98
N ASP A 91 15.63 11.28 -6.29
CA ASP A 91 16.57 12.14 -7.03
C ASP A 91 17.91 12.27 -6.29
N ALA A 92 17.87 12.53 -4.98
CA ALA A 92 19.06 12.62 -4.13
C ALA A 92 19.87 11.30 -4.07
N GLN A 93 19.21 10.15 -4.30
CA GLN A 93 19.86 8.84 -4.38
C GLN A 93 20.33 8.48 -5.81
N GLY A 94 20.12 9.35 -6.80
CA GLY A 94 20.42 9.07 -8.21
C GLY A 94 19.52 7.99 -8.82
N LEU A 95 18.31 7.83 -8.30
CA LEU A 95 17.31 6.87 -8.76
C LEU A 95 16.27 7.56 -9.67
N PRO A 96 15.51 6.81 -10.50
CA PRO A 96 14.38 7.37 -11.22
C PRO A 96 13.40 8.06 -10.26
N ALA A 97 13.31 9.39 -10.38
CA ALA A 97 12.66 10.28 -9.41
C ALA A 97 11.19 10.58 -9.72
N THR A 98 10.54 9.73 -10.52
CA THR A 98 9.13 9.87 -10.86
C THR A 98 8.28 8.97 -9.97
N VAL A 99 7.28 9.56 -9.34
CA VAL A 99 6.20 8.85 -8.66
C VAL A 99 4.89 9.25 -9.34
N TYR A 100 4.15 8.31 -9.90
CA TYR A 100 2.83 8.58 -10.45
C TYR A 100 1.80 8.71 -9.32
N ALA A 101 0.82 9.58 -9.47
CA ALA A 101 -0.19 9.80 -8.45
C ALA A 101 -1.59 9.73 -9.06
N PHE A 102 -2.46 8.96 -8.41
CA PHE A 102 -3.89 8.87 -8.75
C PHE A 102 -4.70 9.71 -7.76
N PRO A 103 -5.73 10.45 -8.21
CA PRO A 103 -6.62 11.16 -7.29
C PRO A 103 -7.50 10.19 -6.51
N LYS A 104 -8.03 10.64 -5.37
CA LYS A 104 -8.99 9.88 -4.56
C LYS A 104 -10.37 9.84 -5.22
N VAL A 105 -10.56 8.85 -6.09
CA VAL A 105 -11.79 8.61 -6.86
C VAL A 105 -12.39 7.22 -6.56
N GLY A 106 -13.51 6.88 -7.19
CA GLY A 106 -14.11 5.53 -7.11
C GLY A 106 -13.43 4.53 -8.04
N VAL A 107 -13.89 3.28 -8.01
CA VAL A 107 -13.27 2.15 -8.72
C VAL A 107 -13.18 2.38 -10.23
N ARG A 108 -14.25 2.85 -10.87
CA ARG A 108 -14.31 2.98 -12.32
C ARG A 108 -13.26 3.97 -12.89
N PRO A 109 -13.19 5.23 -12.43
CA PRO A 109 -12.13 6.15 -12.89
C PRO A 109 -10.73 5.69 -12.46
N LEU A 110 -10.58 5.10 -11.27
CA LEU A 110 -9.28 4.59 -10.82
C LEU A 110 -8.76 3.46 -11.72
N ARG A 111 -9.63 2.53 -12.14
CA ARG A 111 -9.28 1.49 -13.10
C ARG A 111 -8.85 2.06 -14.44
N ALA A 112 -9.57 3.06 -14.94
CA ALA A 112 -9.20 3.73 -16.18
C ALA A 112 -7.82 4.41 -16.05
N ALA A 113 -7.54 5.04 -14.91
CA ALA A 113 -6.24 5.65 -14.62
C ALA A 113 -5.10 4.61 -14.61
N TYR A 114 -5.28 3.48 -13.92
CA TYR A 114 -4.32 2.37 -13.97
C TYR A 114 -4.13 1.84 -15.39
N ALA A 115 -5.21 1.60 -16.14
CA ALA A 115 -5.13 1.10 -17.52
C ALA A 115 -4.34 2.07 -18.43
N ARG A 116 -4.57 3.37 -18.29
CA ARG A 116 -3.82 4.41 -19.02
C ARG A 116 -2.33 4.38 -18.68
N LEU A 117 -1.99 4.35 -17.39
CA LEU A 117 -0.60 4.33 -16.94
C LEU A 117 0.11 3.04 -17.41
N ILE A 118 -0.54 1.88 -17.26
CA ILE A 118 -0.03 0.59 -17.73
C ILE A 118 0.25 0.65 -19.23
N GLY A 119 -0.70 1.14 -20.03
CA GLY A 119 -0.54 1.23 -21.49
C GLY A 119 0.58 2.16 -21.91
N ARG A 120 0.78 3.28 -21.19
CA ARG A 120 1.87 4.25 -21.44
C ARG A 120 3.25 3.66 -21.14
N LEU A 121 3.35 2.89 -20.06
CA LEU A 121 4.61 2.35 -19.55
C LEU A 121 4.90 0.93 -20.06
N GLY A 122 3.93 0.27 -20.69
CA GLY A 122 4.04 -1.13 -21.09
C GLY A 122 4.16 -2.09 -19.91
N VAL A 123 3.57 -1.75 -18.76
CA VAL A 123 3.63 -2.56 -17.53
C VAL A 123 3.01 -3.93 -17.77
N ASP A 124 3.70 -4.99 -17.35
CA ASP A 124 3.21 -6.38 -17.42
C ASP A 124 2.78 -6.92 -16.05
N THR A 125 3.23 -6.28 -14.98
CA THR A 125 3.03 -6.74 -13.60
C THR A 125 2.73 -5.57 -12.65
N ILE A 126 1.73 -5.74 -11.79
CA ILE A 126 1.43 -4.81 -10.69
C ILE A 126 1.69 -5.47 -9.34
N VAL A 127 2.34 -4.71 -8.46
CA VAL A 127 2.40 -4.99 -7.02
C VAL A 127 1.68 -3.84 -6.30
N LEU A 128 0.45 -4.09 -5.83
CA LEU A 128 -0.23 -3.21 -4.90
C LEU A 128 0.38 -3.37 -3.52
N VAL A 129 0.60 -2.26 -2.82
CA VAL A 129 1.27 -2.24 -1.53
C VAL A 129 0.42 -1.52 -0.51
N ASP A 130 0.23 -2.15 0.64
CA ASP A 130 -0.51 -1.62 1.79
C ASP A 130 0.48 -1.43 2.96
N GLY A 131 0.49 -0.20 3.49
CA GLY A 131 1.14 0.17 4.74
C GLY A 131 0.32 -0.27 5.95
N GLY A 132 0.18 -1.57 6.12
CA GLY A 132 -0.80 -2.14 7.01
C GLY A 132 -1.16 -3.53 6.58
N THR A 133 -2.37 -3.95 6.94
CA THR A 133 -2.95 -5.26 6.64
C THR A 133 -4.46 -5.19 6.40
N ASP A 134 -5.07 -4.01 6.39
CA ASP A 134 -6.50 -3.86 6.23
C ASP A 134 -6.99 -4.17 4.81
N ILE A 135 -6.12 -4.11 3.79
CA ILE A 135 -6.45 -4.64 2.45
C ILE A 135 -6.79 -6.14 2.48
N LEU A 136 -6.34 -6.88 3.50
CA LEU A 136 -6.61 -8.32 3.67
C LEU A 136 -8.00 -8.59 4.28
N MET A 137 -8.75 -7.56 4.67
CA MET A 137 -10.08 -7.70 5.27
C MET A 137 -11.14 -7.99 4.21
N ARG A 138 -12.02 -8.94 4.51
CA ARG A 138 -13.04 -9.42 3.56
C ARG A 138 -14.39 -8.76 3.69
N GLY A 139 -14.67 -8.14 4.84
CA GLY A 139 -15.92 -7.43 5.13
C GLY A 139 -16.69 -7.91 6.36
N ASP A 140 -16.46 -9.15 6.79
CA ASP A 140 -17.14 -9.75 7.94
C ASP A 140 -16.32 -9.71 9.23
N GLU A 141 -15.12 -9.12 9.22
CA GLU A 141 -14.26 -8.96 10.39
C GLU A 141 -14.87 -8.03 11.44
N ALA A 142 -14.35 -8.08 12.68
CA ALA A 142 -14.80 -7.23 13.77
C ALA A 142 -14.68 -5.74 13.40
N GLY A 143 -13.55 -5.36 12.80
CA GLY A 143 -13.31 -4.05 12.19
C GLY A 143 -12.50 -4.21 10.90
N LEU A 144 -12.71 -3.27 9.97
CA LEU A 144 -12.13 -3.32 8.63
C LEU A 144 -10.91 -2.39 8.44
N GLY A 145 -10.50 -1.63 9.46
CA GLY A 145 -9.49 -0.59 9.27
C GLY A 145 -10.05 0.59 8.47
N THR A 146 -9.33 0.99 7.43
CA THR A 146 -9.62 2.11 6.52
C THR A 146 -9.85 1.64 5.09
N PRO A 147 -10.89 0.82 4.82
CA PRO A 147 -10.97 -0.01 3.61
C PRO A 147 -11.25 0.76 2.30
N VAL A 148 -11.55 2.05 2.34
CA VAL A 148 -12.11 2.76 1.17
C VAL A 148 -11.10 2.81 0.03
N GLU A 149 -9.89 3.22 0.33
CA GLU A 149 -8.79 3.34 -0.61
C GLU A 149 -8.26 1.98 -1.06
N ASP A 150 -7.97 1.10 -0.11
CA ASP A 150 -7.45 -0.25 -0.38
C ASP A 150 -8.38 -1.04 -1.29
N MET A 151 -9.69 -1.01 -1.00
CA MET A 151 -10.66 -1.75 -1.79
C MET A 151 -10.91 -1.09 -3.14
N ALA A 152 -10.82 0.24 -3.23
CA ALA A 152 -10.89 0.92 -4.53
C ALA A 152 -9.72 0.51 -5.42
N SER A 153 -8.50 0.51 -4.89
CA SER A 153 -7.29 0.07 -5.59
C SER A 153 -7.34 -1.43 -5.94
N LEU A 154 -7.76 -2.28 -4.99
CA LEU A 154 -7.92 -3.71 -5.20
C LEU A 154 -8.92 -4.01 -6.32
N ALA A 155 -10.11 -3.42 -6.27
CA ALA A 155 -11.14 -3.60 -7.31
C ALA A 155 -10.68 -3.04 -8.66
N ALA A 156 -10.03 -1.88 -8.66
CA ALA A 156 -9.52 -1.26 -9.89
C ALA A 156 -8.54 -2.20 -10.60
N VAL A 157 -7.52 -2.70 -9.89
CA VAL A 157 -6.49 -3.59 -10.45
C VAL A 157 -7.01 -5.00 -10.73
N HIS A 158 -7.94 -5.51 -9.93
CA HIS A 158 -8.58 -6.81 -10.18
C HIS A 158 -9.22 -6.87 -11.57
N GLY A 159 -9.89 -5.78 -11.99
CA GLY A 159 -10.52 -5.65 -13.30
C GLY A 159 -9.57 -5.38 -14.48
N LEU A 160 -8.25 -5.47 -14.27
CA LEU A 160 -7.25 -5.31 -15.33
C LEU A 160 -6.72 -6.68 -15.80
N ASP A 161 -6.42 -6.76 -17.09
CA ASP A 161 -5.77 -7.91 -17.71
C ASP A 161 -4.25 -7.69 -17.71
N LEU A 162 -3.58 -8.33 -16.77
CA LEU A 162 -2.13 -8.27 -16.55
C LEU A 162 -1.62 -9.68 -16.26
N ARG A 163 -0.34 -9.92 -16.57
CA ARG A 163 0.30 -11.22 -16.33
C ARG A 163 0.29 -11.58 -14.86
N GLU A 164 0.71 -10.61 -14.04
CA GLU A 164 0.90 -10.79 -12.61
C GLU A 164 0.27 -9.62 -11.86
N LYS A 165 -0.56 -9.93 -10.87
CA LYS A 165 -1.20 -8.97 -9.97
C LYS A 165 -1.00 -9.46 -8.55
N ILE A 166 -0.25 -8.71 -7.76
CA ILE A 166 0.19 -9.09 -6.42
C ILE A 166 -0.24 -8.00 -5.43
N VAL A 167 -0.61 -8.41 -4.22
CA VAL A 167 -0.71 -7.50 -3.07
C VAL A 167 0.39 -7.84 -2.08
N ALA A 168 1.07 -6.82 -1.56
CA ALA A 168 2.08 -6.95 -0.53
C ALA A 168 1.76 -6.01 0.64
N CYS A 169 1.60 -6.57 1.83
CA CYS A 169 1.30 -5.85 3.06
C CYS A 169 2.56 -5.76 3.92
N LEU A 170 2.89 -4.58 4.45
CA LEU A 170 3.99 -4.37 5.41
C LEU A 170 3.49 -3.55 6.59
N GLY A 171 3.76 -4.01 7.81
CA GLY A 171 3.34 -3.30 9.02
C GLY A 171 2.30 -4.00 9.87
N PHE A 172 2.23 -5.35 9.81
CA PHE A 172 1.33 -6.16 10.65
C PHE A 172 1.29 -5.66 12.10
N GLY A 173 0.09 -5.34 12.58
CA GLY A 173 -0.09 -4.76 13.91
C GLY A 173 -0.58 -3.30 13.88
N VAL A 174 -0.17 -2.53 12.87
CA VAL A 174 -0.33 -1.06 12.91
C VAL A 174 -1.78 -0.60 12.80
N ASP A 175 -2.64 -1.38 12.15
CA ASP A 175 -4.06 -1.03 11.94
C ASP A 175 -4.96 -1.37 13.13
N ALA A 176 -4.39 -1.88 14.23
CA ALA A 176 -5.15 -2.12 15.46
C ALA A 176 -5.90 -0.87 15.93
N TYR A 177 -5.31 0.32 15.74
CA TYR A 177 -5.94 1.60 16.09
C TYR A 177 -7.15 1.95 15.20
N HIS A 178 -7.23 1.37 14.01
CA HIS A 178 -8.38 1.48 13.11
C HIS A 178 -9.35 0.29 13.25
N GLY A 179 -9.20 -0.51 14.31
CA GLY A 179 -10.12 -1.59 14.66
C GLY A 179 -9.84 -2.93 13.97
N VAL A 180 -8.72 -3.08 13.28
CA VAL A 180 -8.32 -4.37 12.69
C VAL A 180 -8.00 -5.37 13.80
N ASN A 181 -8.57 -6.57 13.69
CA ASN A 181 -8.27 -7.68 14.58
C ASN A 181 -7.21 -8.60 13.95
N HIS A 182 -5.99 -8.59 14.48
CA HIS A 182 -4.85 -9.32 13.89
C HIS A 182 -5.00 -10.84 13.88
N VAL A 183 -5.82 -11.42 14.75
CA VAL A 183 -6.17 -12.85 14.65
C VAL A 183 -6.98 -13.11 13.38
N GLN A 184 -7.93 -12.23 13.06
CA GLN A 184 -8.74 -12.35 11.84
C GLN A 184 -7.91 -12.09 10.57
N VAL A 185 -6.90 -11.22 10.62
CA VAL A 185 -5.90 -11.08 9.54
C VAL A 185 -5.21 -12.44 9.28
N LEU A 186 -4.75 -13.11 10.34
CA LEU A 186 -4.09 -14.42 10.21
C LEU A 186 -5.05 -15.51 9.73
N GLU A 187 -6.33 -15.47 10.14
CA GLU A 187 -7.36 -16.36 9.60
C GLU A 187 -7.57 -16.15 8.10
N ASN A 188 -7.54 -14.91 7.64
CA ASN A 188 -7.69 -14.56 6.22
C ASN A 188 -6.48 -15.02 5.41
N LEU A 189 -5.26 -14.80 5.89
CA LEU A 189 -4.04 -15.34 5.28
C LEU A 189 -4.07 -16.87 5.19
N ALA A 190 -4.50 -17.55 6.26
CA ALA A 190 -4.65 -19.00 6.25
C ALA A 190 -5.73 -19.47 5.26
N ALA A 191 -6.79 -18.68 5.05
CA ALA A 191 -7.79 -18.97 4.04
C ALA A 191 -7.26 -18.77 2.61
N LEU A 192 -6.44 -17.75 2.37
CA LEU A 192 -5.76 -17.53 1.09
C LEU A 192 -4.75 -18.64 0.77
N GLU A 193 -4.01 -19.12 1.77
CA GLU A 193 -3.12 -20.28 1.61
C GLU A 193 -3.90 -21.53 1.18
N ARG A 194 -5.07 -21.81 1.80
CA ARG A 194 -5.90 -22.95 1.39
C ARG A 194 -6.37 -22.85 -0.06
N ASP A 195 -6.53 -21.64 -0.57
CA ASP A 195 -6.91 -21.37 -1.96
C ASP A 195 -5.69 -21.32 -2.91
N GLY A 196 -4.46 -21.49 -2.40
CA GLY A 196 -3.21 -21.35 -3.16
C GLY A 196 -2.87 -19.90 -3.53
N ALA A 197 -3.49 -18.92 -2.88
CA ALA A 197 -3.35 -17.50 -3.15
C ALA A 197 -2.35 -16.79 -2.21
N TYR A 198 -1.79 -17.46 -1.21
CA TYR A 198 -0.74 -16.88 -0.38
C TYR A 198 0.64 -17.10 -1.02
N LEU A 199 1.38 -16.02 -1.24
CA LEU A 199 2.68 -16.03 -1.91
C LEU A 199 3.86 -16.06 -0.93
N GLY A 200 3.57 -16.14 0.36
CA GLY A 200 4.54 -16.24 1.45
C GLY A 200 4.78 -14.92 2.19
N ALA A 201 5.69 -14.99 3.16
CA ALA A 201 6.14 -13.86 3.94
C ALA A 201 7.66 -13.83 4.04
N PHE A 202 8.22 -12.62 4.16
CA PHE A 202 9.65 -12.41 4.32
C PHE A 202 9.93 -11.13 5.11
N SER A 203 11.10 -11.05 5.75
CA SER A 203 11.45 -9.91 6.61
C SER A 203 12.16 -8.80 5.85
N LEU A 204 11.73 -7.57 6.07
CA LEU A 204 12.51 -6.37 5.78
C LEU A 204 13.63 -6.24 6.80
N SER A 205 14.88 -6.22 6.33
CA SER A 205 16.05 -6.15 7.21
C SER A 205 16.91 -4.93 6.92
N ARG A 206 17.25 -4.17 7.97
CA ARG A 206 18.19 -3.03 7.90
C ARG A 206 19.59 -3.41 7.42
N ALA A 207 19.94 -4.70 7.47
CA ALA A 207 21.24 -5.19 6.99
C ALA A 207 21.28 -5.34 5.46
N THR A 208 20.13 -5.21 4.78
CA THR A 208 20.04 -5.22 3.32
C THR A 208 20.03 -3.79 2.78
N LYS A 209 20.55 -3.59 1.56
CA LYS A 209 20.52 -2.27 0.89
C LYS A 209 19.09 -1.71 0.79
N PRO A 210 18.06 -2.46 0.33
CA PRO A 210 16.68 -1.94 0.31
C PRO A 210 16.15 -1.55 1.68
N GLY A 211 16.46 -2.31 2.73
CA GLY A 211 16.01 -1.99 4.09
C GLY A 211 16.70 -0.77 4.70
N ALA A 212 18.00 -0.60 4.46
CA ALA A 212 18.72 0.61 4.88
C ALA A 212 18.19 1.87 4.17
N LEU A 213 17.98 1.79 2.86
CA LEU A 213 17.44 2.89 2.06
C LEU A 213 15.99 3.23 2.44
N TYR A 214 15.17 2.24 2.80
CA TYR A 214 13.82 2.50 3.32
C TYR A 214 13.84 3.30 4.62
N LEU A 215 14.72 2.95 5.56
CA LEU A 215 14.86 3.72 6.80
C LEU A 215 15.26 5.17 6.53
N ASP A 216 16.16 5.39 5.57
CA ASP A 216 16.58 6.71 5.13
C ASP A 216 15.43 7.50 4.46
N ALA A 217 14.68 6.86 3.57
CA ALA A 217 13.51 7.46 2.91
C ALA A 217 12.44 7.89 3.93
N VAL A 218 12.13 7.05 4.92
CA VAL A 218 11.17 7.37 5.98
C VAL A 218 11.67 8.52 6.87
N ALA A 219 12.97 8.57 7.15
CA ALA A 219 13.57 9.69 7.88
C ALA A 219 13.48 11.01 7.10
N HIS A 220 13.78 10.99 5.79
CA HIS A 220 13.63 12.14 4.91
C HIS A 220 12.16 12.59 4.81
N ALA A 221 11.23 11.67 4.58
CA ALA A 221 9.80 11.98 4.60
C ALA A 221 9.36 12.71 5.87
N ARG A 222 9.84 12.25 7.02
CA ARG A 222 9.57 12.89 8.32
C ARG A 222 10.16 14.29 8.42
N SER A 223 11.34 14.56 7.85
CA SER A 223 11.91 15.91 7.86
C SER A 223 11.18 16.87 6.93
N GLU A 224 10.66 16.38 5.80
CA GLU A 224 9.85 17.17 4.86
C GLU A 224 8.44 17.46 5.40
N MET A 225 7.89 16.57 6.23
CA MET A 225 6.53 16.68 6.79
C MET A 225 6.55 16.48 8.33
N PRO A 226 7.18 17.39 9.09
CA PRO A 226 7.38 17.21 10.53
C PRO A 226 6.08 17.22 11.35
N ASP A 227 5.05 17.94 10.88
CA ASP A 227 3.76 18.05 11.56
C ASP A 227 2.88 16.80 11.35
N TYR A 228 3.01 16.16 10.18
CA TYR A 228 2.22 14.99 9.80
C TYR A 228 3.07 13.84 9.22
N PRO A 229 4.07 13.34 9.97
CA PRO A 229 4.82 12.18 9.53
C PRO A 229 3.93 10.94 9.52
N SER A 230 4.28 9.96 8.69
CA SER A 230 3.61 8.67 8.66
C SER A 230 3.74 7.96 10.00
N ILE A 231 2.61 7.67 10.66
CA ILE A 231 2.60 6.78 11.83
C ILE A 231 2.91 5.36 11.39
N VAL A 232 2.33 4.91 10.28
CA VAL A 232 2.55 3.58 9.70
C VAL A 232 4.03 3.32 9.43
N ASN A 233 4.63 4.11 8.55
CA ASN A 233 6.01 3.87 8.12
C ASN A 233 7.01 4.19 9.25
N GLY A 234 6.67 5.10 10.16
CA GLY A 234 7.45 5.33 11.38
C GLY A 234 7.46 4.13 12.33
N SER A 235 6.30 3.46 12.52
CA SER A 235 6.18 2.23 13.31
C SER A 235 6.96 1.07 12.67
N ILE A 236 6.83 0.88 11.36
CA ILE A 236 7.60 -0.11 10.60
C ILE A 236 9.10 0.18 10.72
N ALA A 237 9.54 1.43 10.55
CA ALA A 237 10.94 1.81 10.67
C ALA A 237 11.50 1.57 12.09
N ALA A 238 10.70 1.77 13.14
CA ALA A 238 11.07 1.45 14.51
C ALA A 238 11.24 -0.07 14.70
N ALA A 239 10.31 -0.88 14.18
CA ALA A 239 10.41 -2.34 14.22
C ALA A 239 11.64 -2.86 13.45
N VAL A 240 11.93 -2.32 12.27
CA VAL A 240 13.12 -2.66 11.46
C VAL A 240 14.42 -2.27 12.19
N ARG A 241 14.39 -1.26 13.06
CA ARG A 241 15.52 -0.90 13.95
C ARG A 241 15.66 -1.81 15.16
N GLY A 242 14.70 -2.70 15.41
CA GLY A 242 14.66 -3.61 16.55
C GLY A 242 14.00 -3.02 17.80
N GLU A 243 13.25 -1.93 17.66
CA GLU A 243 12.50 -1.33 18.76
C GLU A 243 11.21 -2.12 19.03
N PHE A 244 10.69 -2.04 20.26
CA PHE A 244 9.52 -2.80 20.72
C PHE A 244 8.68 -2.00 21.72
N GLY A 245 7.37 -2.18 21.72
CA GLY A 245 6.43 -1.54 22.64
C GLY A 245 6.07 -0.11 22.24
N ASP A 246 5.89 0.76 23.22
CA ASP A 246 5.42 2.14 23.02
C ASP A 246 6.55 3.10 22.58
N VAL A 247 6.87 3.07 21.29
CA VAL A 247 7.90 3.94 20.70
C VAL A 247 7.30 5.29 20.30
N ARG A 248 7.87 6.38 20.82
CA ARG A 248 7.41 7.74 20.51
C ARG A 248 8.32 8.44 19.51
N PHE A 249 7.84 8.60 18.28
CA PHE A 249 8.56 9.33 17.24
C PHE A 249 7.79 10.52 16.65
N THR A 250 6.54 10.73 17.06
CA THR A 250 5.71 11.86 16.63
C THR A 250 4.75 12.31 17.73
N ALA A 251 4.38 13.59 17.74
CA ALA A 251 3.35 14.11 18.63
C ALA A 251 1.94 13.60 18.28
N ARG A 252 1.73 13.07 17.05
CA ARG A 252 0.43 12.56 16.59
C ARG A 252 -0.09 11.36 17.38
N THR A 253 0.81 10.61 18.01
CA THR A 253 0.44 9.43 18.82
C THR A 253 0.28 9.79 20.30
N ARG A 254 0.35 11.08 20.67
CA ARG A 254 0.19 11.50 22.06
C ARG A 254 -1.20 11.08 22.58
N GLY A 255 -1.21 10.32 23.67
CA GLY A 255 -2.46 9.85 24.29
C GLY A 255 -2.93 8.47 23.84
N SER A 256 -2.23 7.80 22.93
CA SER A 256 -2.42 6.38 22.59
C SER A 256 -1.11 5.62 22.81
N GLU A 257 -1.09 4.38 23.29
CA GLU A 257 0.14 3.57 23.38
C GLU A 257 0.39 2.87 22.05
N LEU A 258 1.56 3.00 21.42
CA LEU A 258 1.96 2.19 20.27
C LEU A 258 2.36 0.79 20.71
N PHE A 259 2.18 -0.21 19.84
CA PHE A 259 2.70 -1.56 20.07
C PHE A 259 3.63 -1.98 18.94
N ILE A 260 4.82 -1.35 18.90
CA ILE A 260 5.86 -1.71 17.95
C ILE A 260 6.30 -3.15 18.22
N ASN A 261 6.34 -3.97 17.18
CA ASN A 261 6.72 -5.36 17.31
C ASN A 261 7.39 -5.89 16.02
N PRO A 262 8.18 -6.98 16.10
CA PRO A 262 8.92 -7.48 14.94
C PRO A 262 8.07 -7.93 13.76
N LEU A 263 6.78 -8.26 13.95
CA LEU A 263 5.89 -8.66 12.86
C LEU A 263 5.61 -7.47 11.91
N MET A 264 5.74 -6.23 12.37
CA MET A 264 5.63 -5.05 11.51
C MET A 264 6.72 -4.98 10.43
N ALA A 265 7.84 -5.68 10.62
CA ALA A 265 8.91 -5.78 9.62
C ALA A 265 8.72 -6.96 8.65
N LEU A 266 7.59 -7.69 8.72
CA LEU A 266 7.28 -8.77 7.80
C LEU A 266 6.40 -8.26 6.66
N TYR A 267 6.79 -8.61 5.44
CA TYR A 267 5.89 -8.58 4.30
C TYR A 267 5.01 -9.82 4.30
N PHE A 268 3.75 -9.64 3.95
CA PHE A 268 2.83 -10.72 3.56
C PHE A 268 2.42 -10.49 2.11
N ALA A 269 2.75 -11.41 1.23
CA ALA A 269 2.41 -11.32 -0.20
C ALA A 269 1.29 -12.30 -0.55
N VAL A 270 0.34 -11.85 -1.36
CA VAL A 270 -0.79 -12.65 -1.84
C VAL A 270 -1.06 -12.37 -3.32
N ASP A 271 -1.65 -13.36 -3.99
CA ASP A 271 -2.24 -13.19 -5.29
C ASP A 271 -3.43 -12.23 -5.21
N LEU A 272 -3.42 -11.17 -6.02
CA LEU A 272 -4.41 -10.11 -5.96
C LEU A 272 -5.80 -10.62 -6.33
N ASP A 273 -5.91 -11.46 -7.36
CA ASP A 273 -7.20 -11.99 -7.79
C ASP A 273 -7.76 -13.01 -6.78
N GLY A 274 -6.88 -13.79 -6.15
CA GLY A 274 -7.21 -14.65 -5.02
C GLY A 274 -7.76 -13.88 -3.83
N LEU A 275 -7.13 -12.75 -3.49
CA LEU A 275 -7.64 -11.85 -2.45
C LEU A 275 -9.00 -11.24 -2.84
N ALA A 276 -9.11 -10.71 -4.05
CA ALA A 276 -10.32 -10.08 -4.57
C ALA A 276 -11.53 -11.03 -4.50
N ARG A 277 -11.37 -12.28 -4.92
CA ARG A 277 -12.43 -13.32 -4.84
C ARG A 277 -12.93 -13.61 -3.43
N ARG A 278 -12.11 -13.32 -2.40
CA ARG A 278 -12.49 -13.55 -1.00
C ARG A 278 -13.21 -12.38 -0.36
N SER A 279 -13.19 -11.19 -0.98
CA SER A 279 -13.91 -10.01 -0.50
C SER A 279 -15.42 -10.18 -0.72
N LEU A 280 -16.21 -9.82 0.29
CA LEU A 280 -17.66 -10.07 0.33
C LEU A 280 -18.49 -8.91 -0.24
N TYR A 281 -17.84 -7.81 -0.63
CA TYR A 281 -18.49 -6.60 -1.13
C TYR A 281 -17.78 -5.97 -2.34
N LEU A 282 -16.68 -6.55 -2.83
CA LEU A 282 -15.89 -5.95 -3.91
C LEU A 282 -16.70 -5.71 -5.18
N GLU A 283 -17.54 -6.68 -5.57
CA GLU A 283 -18.45 -6.54 -6.73
C GLU A 283 -19.43 -5.36 -6.57
N ARG A 284 -19.80 -5.02 -5.33
CA ARG A 284 -20.76 -3.94 -5.06
C ARG A 284 -20.17 -2.54 -5.26
N ILE A 285 -18.84 -2.40 -5.20
CA ILE A 285 -18.16 -1.10 -5.36
C ILE A 285 -17.67 -0.86 -6.79
N GLU A 286 -17.83 -1.83 -7.68
CA GLU A 286 -17.28 -1.87 -9.04
C GLU A 286 -17.61 -0.63 -9.88
N ASP A 287 -18.87 -0.18 -9.82
CA ASP A 287 -19.37 0.94 -10.63
C ASP A 287 -19.23 2.31 -9.96
N THR A 288 -18.55 2.37 -8.81
CA THR A 288 -18.37 3.63 -8.09
C THR A 288 -17.48 4.60 -8.86
N VAL A 289 -17.82 5.89 -8.81
CA VAL A 289 -17.09 6.98 -9.45
C VAL A 289 -16.39 7.87 -8.42
N LEU A 290 -16.97 7.99 -7.23
CA LEU A 290 -16.44 8.80 -6.14
C LEU A 290 -16.07 7.91 -4.96
N ALA A 291 -14.97 8.23 -4.26
CA ALA A 291 -14.56 7.50 -3.06
C ALA A 291 -15.66 7.44 -1.97
N ARG A 292 -16.48 8.49 -1.86
CA ARG A 292 -17.64 8.49 -0.94
C ARG A 292 -18.71 7.44 -1.29
N GLN A 293 -18.81 7.03 -2.55
CA GLN A 293 -19.74 5.96 -2.95
C GLN A 293 -19.18 4.60 -2.51
N VAL A 294 -17.87 4.38 -2.61
CA VAL A 294 -17.20 3.19 -2.05
C VAL A 294 -17.50 3.10 -0.55
N ALA A 295 -17.27 4.18 0.19
CA ALA A 295 -17.56 4.24 1.63
C ALA A 295 -19.04 3.92 1.96
N ALA A 296 -19.99 4.51 1.20
CA ALA A 296 -21.42 4.27 1.41
C ALA A 296 -21.83 2.82 1.13
N VAL A 297 -21.27 2.21 0.08
CA VAL A 297 -21.55 0.81 -0.26
C VAL A 297 -20.97 -0.14 0.80
N ILE A 298 -19.74 0.10 1.26
CA ILE A 298 -19.13 -0.71 2.33
C ILE A 298 -19.96 -0.60 3.61
N ALA A 299 -20.40 0.61 3.99
CA ALA A 299 -21.26 0.81 5.15
C ALA A 299 -22.60 0.09 5.01
N ALA A 300 -23.28 0.21 3.86
CA ALA A 300 -24.53 -0.49 3.61
C ALA A 300 -24.37 -2.02 3.68
N TYR A 301 -23.30 -2.57 3.10
CA TYR A 301 -22.98 -3.99 3.23
C TYR A 301 -22.78 -4.40 4.70
N ARG A 302 -22.10 -3.55 5.49
CA ARG A 302 -21.86 -3.81 6.92
C ARG A 302 -23.13 -3.81 7.75
N ASP A 303 -24.15 -3.03 7.36
CA ASP A 303 -25.45 -3.01 8.03
C ASP A 303 -26.29 -4.28 7.73
N GLU A 304 -26.00 -4.98 6.62
CA GLU A 304 -26.70 -6.21 6.24
C GLU A 304 -26.19 -7.47 6.95
N ILE A 305 -25.00 -7.41 7.54
CA ILE A 305 -24.31 -8.58 8.09
C ILE A 305 -24.03 -8.42 9.58
N ARG A 306 -23.81 -9.54 10.26
CA ARG A 306 -23.30 -9.54 11.63
C ARG A 306 -21.78 -9.76 11.60
N PRO A 307 -20.96 -8.78 12.03
CA PRO A 307 -19.53 -8.95 12.09
C PRO A 307 -19.11 -10.11 13.00
N ARG A 308 -18.05 -10.82 12.61
CA ARG A 308 -17.41 -11.84 13.44
C ARG A 308 -16.90 -11.18 14.73
N PRO A 309 -17.08 -11.83 15.90
CA PRO A 309 -16.56 -11.29 17.15
C PRO A 309 -15.02 -11.21 17.10
N PRO A 310 -14.41 -10.17 17.70
CA PRO A 310 -12.96 -10.08 17.78
C PRO A 310 -12.40 -11.25 18.58
N LYS A 311 -11.19 -11.70 18.21
CA LYS A 311 -10.48 -12.78 18.88
C LYS A 311 -9.20 -12.26 19.53
N ALA A 312 -8.82 -12.85 20.66
CA ALA A 312 -7.53 -12.62 21.27
C ALA A 312 -6.49 -13.55 20.64
N PHE A 313 -5.29 -13.03 20.38
CA PHE A 313 -4.16 -13.87 19.98
C PHE A 313 -3.74 -14.69 21.21
N PRO A 314 -3.59 -16.03 21.12
CA PRO A 314 -3.24 -16.85 22.27
C PRO A 314 -1.89 -16.39 22.84
N HIS A 315 -1.88 -16.19 24.17
CA HIS A 315 -0.71 -15.86 24.98
C HIS A 315 -0.04 -17.14 25.49
#